data_AF-A0A7W3LQ02-F1
#
_entry.id   AF-A0A7W3LQ02-F1
#
_cell.length_a   1.000
_cell.length_b   1.000
_cell.length_c   1.000
_cell.angle_alpha   90.00
_cell.angle_beta   90.00
_cell.angle_gamma   90.00
#
_symmetry.space_group_name_H-M   'P 1'
#
loop_
_entity.id
_entity.type
_entity.pdbx_description
1 polymer ?
#
loop_
_entity_poly.entity_id
_entity_poly.type
_entity_poly.pdbx_seq_one_letter_code
_entity_poly.pdbx_strand_id
1 'polypeptide(L)'
;MYVRIAPRWTFTEVRRAGIAFAREVERRAPDLVTTSWWKEERGARVFIDFNRNVRDATIAAAYSVRPLPHAPVSAPVTWQELPDIAPEDFTVATMPGRFAAIGDPHAAIDDAAFGLEDLLERADRDERDRGLGDLPYPPNHPKMAGEPKRVQPSKDADRRT
;
A
#
# COMPACT_ATOMS: atom_id res chain seq x y z
N MET A 1 1.32 -6.06 0.88
CA MET A 1 2.47 -6.15 1.81
C MET A 1 2.04 -5.59 3.15
N TYR A 2 2.33 -6.29 4.25
CA TYR A 2 2.13 -5.80 5.60
C TYR A 2 3.48 -5.52 6.26
N VAL A 3 3.50 -4.54 7.16
CA VAL A 3 4.67 -4.18 7.98
C VAL A 3 4.16 -3.96 9.40
N ARG A 4 4.67 -4.74 10.36
CA ARG A 4 4.32 -4.58 11.77
C ARG A 4 5.02 -3.36 12.34
N ILE A 5 4.27 -2.40 12.86
CA ILE A 5 4.78 -1.17 13.46
C ILE A 5 4.37 -1.06 14.92
N ALA A 6 5.13 -0.32 15.72
CA ALA A 6 4.69 0.08 17.05
C ALA A 6 3.41 0.97 16.95
N PRO A 7 2.41 0.82 17.83
CA PRO A 7 1.17 1.59 17.74
C PRO A 7 1.33 3.00 18.35
N ARG A 8 2.29 3.78 17.85
CA ARG A 8 2.64 5.12 18.35
C ARG A 8 2.27 6.26 17.40
N TRP A 9 1.85 5.95 16.17
CA TRP A 9 1.56 6.93 15.12
C TRP A 9 0.07 7.00 14.77
N THR A 10 -0.36 8.19 14.41
CA THR A 10 -1.70 8.47 13.88
C THR A 10 -1.87 7.94 12.46
N PHE A 11 -3.11 7.81 11.99
CA PHE A 11 -3.40 7.47 10.59
C PHE A 11 -2.71 8.41 9.59
N THR A 12 -2.64 9.71 9.91
CA THR A 12 -1.98 10.70 9.06
C THR A 12 -0.49 10.42 8.94
N GLU A 13 0.19 10.13 10.05
CA GLU A 13 1.63 9.80 10.04
C GLU A 13 1.91 8.48 9.33
N VAL A 14 1.10 7.43 9.56
CA VAL A 14 1.23 6.15 8.86
C VAL A 14 1.02 6.33 7.35
N ARG A 15 0.05 7.17 6.94
CA ARG A 15 -0.15 7.50 5.53
C ARG A 15 1.03 8.30 4.94
N ARG A 16 1.56 9.29 5.65
CA ARG A 16 2.76 10.05 5.22
C ARG A 16 3.96 9.10 5.00
N ALA A 17 4.19 8.19 5.93
CA ALA A 17 5.23 7.17 5.80
C ALA A 17 5.00 6.27 4.57
N GLY A 18 3.74 5.85 4.33
CA GLY A 18 3.36 5.09 3.14
C GLY A 18 3.58 5.84 1.82
N ILE A 19 3.32 7.15 1.79
CA ILE A 19 3.59 8.01 0.62
C ILE A 19 5.10 8.10 0.37
N ALA A 20 5.90 8.35 1.41
CA ALA A 20 7.36 8.42 1.28
C ALA A 20 7.96 7.10 0.79
N PHE A 21 7.46 5.96 1.28
CA PHE A 21 7.81 4.64 0.76
C PHE A 21 7.45 4.50 -0.71
N ALA A 22 6.20 4.80 -1.09
CA ALA A 22 5.72 4.67 -2.46
C ALA A 22 6.53 5.51 -3.46
N ARG A 23 6.85 6.76 -3.09
CA ARG A 23 7.69 7.65 -3.90
C ARG A 23 9.11 7.14 -4.04
N GLU A 24 9.68 6.56 -2.99
CA GLU A 24 11.01 5.96 -3.07
C GLU A 24 11.04 4.77 -4.01
N VAL A 25 10.02 3.92 -4.00
CA VAL A 25 9.89 2.81 -4.96
C VAL A 25 9.73 3.34 -6.38
N GLU A 26 8.84 4.33 -6.60
CA GLU A 26 8.67 4.96 -7.93
C GLU A 26 9.98 5.57 -8.45
N ARG A 27 10.77 6.27 -7.61
CA ARG A 27 12.07 6.80 -8.03
C ARG A 27 13.06 5.73 -8.46
N ARG A 28 13.02 4.55 -7.83
CA ARG A 28 13.92 3.43 -8.15
C ARG A 28 13.47 2.62 -9.35
N ALA A 29 12.18 2.65 -9.66
CA ALA A 29 11.58 1.89 -10.76
C ALA A 29 10.48 2.69 -11.48
N PRO A 30 10.80 3.85 -12.09
CA PRO A 30 9.80 4.78 -12.61
C PRO A 30 9.00 4.24 -13.80
N ASP A 31 9.57 3.27 -14.52
CA ASP A 31 8.93 2.59 -15.65
C ASP A 31 7.99 1.46 -15.20
N LEU A 32 8.06 1.04 -13.94
CA LEU A 32 7.26 -0.06 -13.38
C LEU A 32 6.23 0.40 -12.36
N VAL A 33 6.50 1.49 -11.65
CA VAL A 33 5.73 1.92 -10.49
C VAL A 33 5.27 3.37 -10.65
N THR A 34 4.10 3.69 -10.10
CA THR A 34 3.62 5.07 -10.04
C THR A 34 2.89 5.42 -8.75
N THR A 35 3.00 6.70 -8.34
CA THR A 35 2.17 7.30 -7.28
C THR A 35 1.08 8.24 -7.81
N SER A 36 0.88 8.31 -9.14
CA SER A 36 -0.16 9.20 -9.70
C SER A 36 -1.56 8.79 -9.23
N TRP A 37 -2.27 9.78 -8.70
CA TRP A 37 -3.65 9.65 -8.26
C TRP A 37 -4.58 9.30 -9.41
N TRP A 38 -4.43 9.97 -10.56
CA TRP A 38 -5.32 9.87 -11.70
C TRP A 38 -5.05 8.59 -12.48
N LYS A 39 -6.12 7.81 -12.76
CA LYS A 39 -5.97 6.52 -13.45
C LYS A 39 -5.38 6.70 -14.85
N GLU A 40 -5.77 7.77 -15.53
CA GLU A 40 -5.29 8.13 -16.86
C GLU A 40 -3.78 8.39 -16.93
N GLU A 41 -3.15 8.80 -15.83
CA GLU A 41 -1.72 9.11 -15.76
C GLU A 41 -0.86 7.89 -15.39
N ARG A 42 -1.47 6.77 -14.98
CA ARG A 42 -0.73 5.59 -14.51
C ARG A 42 -0.05 4.83 -15.65
N GLY A 43 -0.67 4.81 -16.83
CA GLY A 43 -0.23 3.96 -17.95
C GLY A 43 -0.28 2.49 -17.56
N ALA A 44 0.73 1.71 -17.97
CA ALA A 44 0.85 0.28 -17.66
C ALA A 44 1.57 -0.02 -16.33
N ARG A 45 1.81 1.00 -15.50
CA ARG A 45 2.61 0.89 -14.26
C ARG A 45 1.77 0.43 -13.07
N VAL A 46 2.41 -0.23 -12.13
CA VAL A 46 1.83 -0.63 -10.84
C VAL A 46 1.64 0.61 -9.97
N PHE A 47 0.39 0.88 -9.60
CA PHE A 47 0.07 1.94 -8.65
C PHE A 47 0.23 1.45 -7.21
N ILE A 48 1.09 2.11 -6.43
CA ILE A 48 1.18 1.86 -4.99
C ILE A 48 0.08 2.66 -4.29
N ASP A 49 -1.00 1.97 -3.89
CA ASP A 49 -2.16 2.59 -3.24
C ASP A 49 -1.90 2.95 -1.78
N PHE A 50 -1.23 4.08 -1.57
CA PHE A 50 -0.94 4.65 -0.25
C PHE A 50 -2.20 5.01 0.56
N ASN A 51 -3.39 5.08 -0.06
CA ASN A 51 -4.64 5.37 0.67
C ASN A 51 -5.24 4.15 1.33
N ARG A 52 -4.65 2.97 1.19
CA ARG A 52 -5.00 1.84 2.07
C ARG A 52 -4.66 2.12 3.54
N ASN A 53 -3.84 3.13 3.81
CA ASN A 53 -3.51 3.60 5.15
C ASN A 53 -4.44 4.72 5.69
N VAL A 54 -5.48 5.14 4.96
CA VAL A 54 -6.49 6.04 5.55
C VAL A 54 -7.44 5.26 6.45
N ARG A 55 -8.08 5.96 7.39
CA ARG A 55 -9.15 5.37 8.21
C ARG A 55 -10.28 4.84 7.30
N ASP A 56 -10.88 3.71 7.66
CA ASP A 56 -12.03 3.14 6.93
C ASP A 56 -11.72 2.72 5.47
N ALA A 57 -10.44 2.60 5.11
CA ALA A 57 -10.04 1.98 3.86
C ALA A 57 -10.25 0.45 3.92
N THR A 58 -10.84 -0.12 2.88
CA THR A 58 -11.05 -1.57 2.79
C THR A 58 -9.73 -2.29 2.47
N ILE A 59 -9.44 -3.37 3.19
CA ILE A 59 -8.33 -4.30 2.91
C ILE A 59 -8.85 -5.71 3.17
N ALA A 60 -8.61 -6.65 2.25
CA ALA A 60 -8.93 -8.05 2.46
C ALA A 60 -7.98 -8.65 3.52
N ALA A 61 -8.53 -9.31 4.54
CA ALA A 61 -7.71 -9.97 5.57
C ALA A 61 -6.89 -11.12 4.97
N ALA A 62 -5.76 -11.46 5.59
CA ALA A 62 -5.05 -12.70 5.28
C ALA A 62 -6.00 -13.90 5.43
N TYR A 63 -5.90 -14.86 4.51
CA TYR A 63 -6.77 -16.04 4.41
C TYR A 63 -8.25 -15.77 4.11
N SER A 64 -8.66 -14.52 3.91
CA SER A 64 -10.04 -14.23 3.48
C SER A 64 -10.31 -14.68 2.05
N VAL A 65 -11.49 -15.27 1.83
CA VAL A 65 -12.00 -15.63 0.51
C VAL A 65 -12.49 -14.37 -0.21
N ARG A 66 -12.23 -14.29 -1.52
CA ARG A 66 -12.70 -13.20 -2.38
C ARG A 66 -13.95 -13.62 -3.15
N PRO A 67 -14.92 -12.71 -3.33
CA PRO A 67 -16.17 -13.00 -4.06
C PRO A 67 -15.93 -12.95 -5.59
N LEU A 68 -15.07 -13.83 -6.08
CA LEU A 68 -14.70 -13.98 -7.49
C LEU A 68 -14.92 -15.43 -7.93
N PRO A 69 -15.05 -15.71 -9.24
CA PRO A 69 -15.04 -17.08 -9.76
C PRO A 69 -13.85 -17.86 -9.19
N HIS A 70 -14.08 -19.14 -8.87
CA HIS A 70 -13.11 -20.04 -8.24
C HIS A 70 -12.73 -19.73 -6.78
N ALA A 71 -13.40 -18.78 -6.12
CA ALA A 71 -13.26 -18.46 -4.70
C ALA A 71 -11.78 -18.31 -4.25
N PRO A 72 -11.01 -17.39 -4.86
CA PRO A 72 -9.60 -17.22 -4.54
C PRO A 72 -9.42 -16.69 -3.12
N VAL A 73 -8.27 -16.99 -2.53
CA VAL A 73 -7.94 -16.64 -1.14
C VAL A 73 -6.80 -15.63 -1.13
N SER A 74 -6.91 -14.63 -0.25
CA SER A 74 -5.83 -13.68 0.04
C SER A 74 -4.71 -14.39 0.84
N ALA A 75 -3.88 -15.17 0.15
CA ALA A 75 -2.89 -16.05 0.75
C ALA A 75 -1.61 -15.30 1.16
N PRO A 76 -1.15 -15.43 2.41
CA PRO A 76 0.23 -15.10 2.78
C PRO A 76 1.21 -16.00 2.04
N VAL A 77 2.35 -15.40 1.67
CA VAL A 77 3.41 -16.05 0.90
C VAL A 77 4.76 -15.56 1.39
N THR A 78 5.79 -16.38 1.16
CA THR A 78 7.18 -16.01 1.42
C THR A 78 7.75 -15.14 0.31
N TRP A 79 8.85 -14.42 0.58
CA TRP A 79 9.54 -13.65 -0.46
C TRP A 79 10.17 -14.53 -1.53
N GLN A 80 10.59 -15.74 -1.15
CA GLN A 80 11.25 -16.70 -2.03
C GLN A 80 10.31 -17.25 -3.10
N GLU A 81 9.05 -17.51 -2.78
CA GLU A 81 8.08 -18.06 -3.74
C GLU A 81 7.34 -16.99 -4.54
N LEU A 82 7.33 -15.73 -4.08
CA LEU A 82 6.58 -14.64 -4.70
C LEU A 82 6.79 -14.50 -6.22
N PRO A 83 7.99 -14.71 -6.79
CA PRO A 83 8.20 -14.61 -8.25
C PRO A 83 7.53 -15.72 -9.07
N ASP A 84 7.22 -16.86 -8.46
CA ASP A 84 6.86 -18.10 -9.15
C ASP A 84 5.38 -18.48 -9.02
N ILE A 85 4.59 -17.68 -8.29
CA ILE A 85 3.19 -17.96 -7.97
C ILE A 85 2.22 -17.11 -8.78
N ALA A 86 1.02 -17.64 -8.98
CA ALA A 86 -0.12 -16.92 -9.51
C ALA A 86 -1.25 -16.85 -8.47
N PRO A 87 -2.05 -15.76 -8.42
CA PRO A 87 -3.20 -15.68 -7.52
C PRO A 87 -4.18 -16.86 -7.63
N GLU A 88 -4.29 -17.46 -8.81
CA GLU A 88 -5.14 -18.60 -9.14
C GLU A 88 -4.72 -19.90 -8.42
N ASP A 89 -3.47 -19.98 -7.96
CA ASP A 89 -2.97 -21.12 -7.18
C ASP A 89 -3.63 -21.21 -5.80
N PHE A 90 -4.19 -20.09 -5.31
CA PHE A 90 -4.74 -19.95 -3.97
C PHE A 90 -6.26 -19.83 -3.99
N THR A 91 -6.93 -20.93 -3.69
CA THR A 91 -8.40 -21.02 -3.64
C THR A 91 -8.85 -21.67 -2.35
N VAL A 92 -10.15 -21.60 -2.05
CA VAL A 92 -10.72 -22.29 -0.89
C VAL A 92 -10.45 -23.80 -0.91
N ALA A 93 -10.25 -24.39 -2.10
CA ALA A 93 -9.95 -25.80 -2.27
C ALA A 93 -8.47 -26.15 -2.06
N THR A 94 -7.55 -25.25 -2.46
CA THR A 94 -6.09 -25.52 -2.40
C THR A 94 -5.45 -25.07 -1.10
N MET A 95 -5.99 -24.02 -0.46
CA MET A 95 -5.38 -23.41 0.73
C MET A 95 -5.25 -24.33 1.96
N PRO A 96 -6.23 -25.20 2.31
CA PRO A 96 -6.08 -26.09 3.45
C PRO A 96 -4.87 -27.03 3.32
N GLY A 97 -4.66 -27.60 2.13
CA GLY A 97 -3.51 -28.48 1.86
C GLY A 97 -2.18 -27.73 1.93
N ARG A 98 -2.13 -26.52 1.38
CA ARG A 98 -0.96 -25.65 1.46
C ARG A 98 -0.61 -25.30 2.92
N PHE A 99 -1.58 -24.86 3.70
CA PHE A 99 -1.36 -24.49 5.10
C PHE A 99 -0.85 -25.68 5.92
N ALA A 100 -1.40 -26.89 5.70
CA ALA A 100 -0.91 -28.10 6.35
C ALA A 100 0.54 -28.43 5.97
N ALA A 101 0.97 -28.10 4.75
CA ALA A 101 2.33 -28.40 4.27
C ALA A 101 3.39 -27.41 4.75
N ILE A 102 3.07 -26.11 4.83
CA ILE A 102 4.09 -25.07 5.10
C ILE A 102 3.81 -24.21 6.34
N GLY A 103 2.64 -24.34 6.97
CA GLY A 103 2.20 -23.48 8.07
C GLY A 103 1.81 -22.07 7.63
N ASP A 104 1.88 -21.11 8.56
CA ASP A 104 1.61 -19.70 8.31
C ASP A 104 2.90 -18.93 8.00
N PRO A 105 3.10 -18.41 6.76
CA PRO A 105 4.24 -17.56 6.42
C PRO A 105 4.34 -16.28 7.26
N HIS A 106 3.24 -15.83 7.88
CA HIS A 106 3.22 -14.67 8.77
C HIS A 106 3.37 -15.03 10.25
N ALA A 107 3.67 -16.27 10.64
CA ALA A 107 3.69 -16.69 12.05
C ALA A 107 4.55 -15.78 12.96
N ALA A 108 5.66 -15.26 12.44
CA ALA A 108 6.60 -14.39 13.16
C ALA A 108 6.30 -12.87 13.03
N ILE A 109 5.19 -12.47 12.39
CA ILE A 109 4.91 -11.04 12.10
C ILE A 109 4.79 -10.20 13.37
N ASP A 110 4.42 -10.81 14.49
CA ASP A 110 4.23 -10.14 15.78
C ASP A 110 5.46 -10.20 16.69
N ASP A 111 6.51 -10.93 16.29
CA ASP A 111 7.75 -11.05 17.07
C ASP A 111 8.55 -9.74 17.11
N ALA A 112 8.35 -8.86 16.12
CA ALA A 112 9.04 -7.59 16.02
C ALA A 112 8.10 -6.48 15.53
N ALA A 113 8.18 -5.32 16.20
CA ALA A 113 7.50 -4.10 15.78
C ALA A 113 8.49 -3.00 15.42
N PHE A 114 8.32 -2.43 14.24
CA PHE A 114 9.26 -1.48 13.67
C PHE A 114 8.84 -0.02 13.87
N GLY A 115 9.86 0.83 13.77
CA GLY A 115 9.74 2.29 13.72
C GLY A 115 9.25 2.82 12.39
N LEU A 116 8.65 4.02 12.39
CA LEU A 116 8.36 4.79 11.18
C LEU A 116 9.25 6.03 11.03
N GLU A 117 10.15 6.28 11.98
CA GLU A 117 10.99 7.47 12.08
C GLU A 117 11.74 7.75 10.76
N ASP A 118 12.36 6.75 10.15
CA ASP A 118 13.09 6.89 8.89
C ASP A 118 12.19 7.26 7.69
N LEU A 119 10.96 6.72 7.65
CA LEU A 119 10.00 7.03 6.60
C LEU A 119 9.39 8.42 6.78
N LEU A 120 9.20 8.84 8.04
CA LEU A 120 8.73 10.18 8.36
C LEU A 120 9.79 11.24 8.04
N GLU A 121 11.06 11.00 8.38
CA GLU A 121 12.14 11.91 7.98
C GLU A 121 12.28 11.97 6.44
N ARG A 122 12.05 10.86 5.73
CA ARG A 122 11.98 10.89 4.25
C ARG A 122 10.81 11.71 3.75
N ALA A 123 9.64 11.62 4.39
CA ALA A 123 8.49 12.45 4.05
C ALA A 123 8.80 13.94 4.26
N ASP A 124 9.43 14.28 5.38
CA ASP A 124 9.83 15.65 5.69
C ASP A 124 10.89 16.17 4.70
N ARG A 125 11.84 15.34 4.26
CA ARG A 125 12.78 15.69 3.17
C ARG A 125 12.09 15.89 1.82
N ASP A 126 11.17 15.01 1.45
CA ASP A 126 10.42 15.16 0.20
C ASP A 126 9.63 16.50 0.20
N GLU A 127 9.08 16.91 1.35
CA GLU A 127 8.39 18.19 1.49
C GLU A 127 9.36 19.39 1.46
N ARG A 128 10.42 19.38 2.28
CA ARG A 128 11.39 20.49 2.38
C ARG A 128 12.20 20.70 1.11
N ASP A 129 12.75 19.63 0.55
CA ASP A 129 13.81 19.71 -0.46
C ASP A 129 13.23 19.62 -1.89
N ARG A 130 12.02 19.07 -2.05
CA ARG A 130 11.40 18.80 -3.35
C ARG A 130 10.02 19.43 -3.52
N GLY A 131 9.47 20.05 -2.48
CA GLY A 131 8.10 20.56 -2.48
C GLY A 131 7.04 19.46 -2.62
N LEU A 132 7.41 18.20 -2.39
CA LEU A 132 6.53 17.05 -2.52
C LEU A 132 5.84 16.81 -1.17
N GLY A 133 4.81 17.59 -0.88
CA GLY A 133 3.99 17.46 0.32
C GLY A 133 3.02 16.28 0.26
N ASP A 134 1.83 16.46 0.82
CA ASP A 134 0.79 15.43 0.83
C ASP A 134 0.28 15.06 -0.58
N LEU A 135 -0.27 13.86 -0.73
CA LEU A 135 -0.98 13.45 -1.95
C LEU A 135 -2.50 13.51 -1.73
N PRO A 136 -3.31 13.56 -2.80
CA PRO A 136 -4.76 13.65 -2.64
C PRO A 136 -5.33 12.48 -1.81
N TYR A 137 -6.47 12.71 -1.18
CA TYR A 137 -7.26 11.67 -0.52
C TYR A 137 -8.33 11.12 -1.48
N PRO A 138 -8.92 9.94 -1.17
CA PRO A 138 -10.06 9.45 -1.93
C PRO A 138 -11.19 10.50 -2.01
N PRO A 139 -11.85 10.70 -3.18
CA PRO A 139 -12.82 11.77 -3.39
C PRO A 139 -13.91 11.89 -2.32
N ASN A 140 -14.32 10.75 -1.73
CA ASN A 140 -15.40 10.67 -0.75
C ASN A 140 -14.90 10.42 0.69
N HIS A 141 -13.60 10.58 0.98
CA HIS A 141 -13.08 10.33 2.31
C HIS A 141 -13.40 11.51 3.26
N PRO A 142 -14.11 11.30 4.39
CA PRO A 142 -14.47 12.38 5.30
C PRO A 142 -13.23 13.00 5.95
N LYS A 143 -13.29 14.30 6.29
CA LYS A 143 -12.23 14.98 7.06
C LYS A 143 -12.33 14.64 8.54
N MET A 144 -11.20 14.43 9.19
CA MET A 144 -11.11 14.23 10.63
C MET A 144 -10.87 15.56 11.36
N ALA A 145 -11.32 15.67 12.61
CA ALA A 145 -11.02 16.83 13.45
C ALA A 145 -9.51 16.92 13.73
N GLY A 146 -8.92 18.10 13.54
CA GLY A 146 -7.47 18.32 13.69
C GLY A 146 -6.62 17.90 12.48
N GLU A 147 -7.24 17.48 11.38
CA GLU A 147 -6.52 17.11 10.16
C GLU A 147 -5.98 18.34 9.40
N PRO A 148 -4.72 18.32 8.91
CA PRO A 148 -4.16 19.37 8.06
C PRO A 148 -4.93 19.58 6.75
N LYS A 149 -4.66 20.70 6.07
CA LYS A 149 -5.27 21.00 4.77
C LYS A 149 -4.82 19.98 3.71
N ARG A 150 -5.77 19.17 3.22
CA ARG A 150 -5.54 18.20 2.14
C ARG A 150 -5.20 18.87 0.81
N VAL A 151 -4.29 18.24 0.06
CA VAL A 151 -4.06 18.54 -1.35
C VAL A 151 -5.28 18.09 -2.15
N GLN A 152 -5.83 19.00 -2.97
CA GLN A 152 -6.91 18.64 -3.89
C GLN A 152 -6.33 17.95 -5.12
N PRO A 153 -7.00 16.92 -5.66
CA PRO A 153 -6.63 16.37 -6.97
C PRO A 153 -6.70 17.50 -8.01
N SER A 154 -5.56 17.95 -8.53
CA SER A 154 -5.51 18.77 -9.74
C SER A 154 -5.16 17.86 -10.91
N LYS A 155 -5.89 17.97 -12.03
CA LYS A 155 -5.51 17.30 -13.27
C LYS A 155 -4.42 18.14 -13.94
N ASP A 156 -3.32 17.53 -14.35
CA ASP A 156 -2.39 18.17 -15.29
C ASP A 156 -3.03 18.13 -16.69
N ALA A 157 -3.94 19.07 -16.96
CA ALA A 157 -4.60 19.21 -18.25
C ALA A 157 -3.68 19.79 -19.35
N ASP A 158 -2.47 20.25 -18.99
CA ASP A 158 -1.63 21.10 -19.85
C ASP A 158 -0.42 20.42 -20.50
N ARG A 159 -0.34 19.09 -20.54
CA ARG A 159 0.64 18.37 -21.39
C ARG A 159 -0.01 17.67 -22.57
N ARG A 160 -0.65 18.47 -23.44
CA ARG A 160 -0.76 18.14 -24.87
C ARG A 160 0.20 19.05 -25.62
N THR A 161 1.38 18.51 -25.91
CA THR A 161 2.31 19.02 -26.93
C THR A 161 2.71 17.85 -27.80
#